data_AF-A0A2A2EC19-F1
#
_entry.id   AF-A0A2A2EC19-F1
#
_cell.length_a   1.000
_cell.length_b   1.000
_cell.length_c   1.000
_cell.angle_alpha   90.00
_cell.angle_beta   90.00
_cell.angle_gamma   90.00
#
_symmetry.space_group_name_H-M   'P 1'
#
loop_
_entity.id
_entity.type
_entity.pdbx_description
1 polymer ?
#
loop_
_entity_poly.entity_id
_entity_poly.type
_entity_poly.pdbx_seq_one_letter_code
_entity_poly.pdbx_strand_id
1 'polypeptide(L)' 'MRMDVLIEPVEHSGRPQWQVRLGVRGITFDEELAARQFAAQLRQRKLWLQERARTEEPSELQPH' A
#
# COMPACT_ATOMS: atom_id res chain seq x y z
N MET A 1 -1.66 -12.99 2.63
CA MET A 1 -1.20 -11.97 3.60
C MET A 1 -1.89 -10.65 3.23
N ARG A 2 -2.80 -10.11 4.05
CA ARG A 2 -3.48 -8.84 3.73
C ARG A 2 -2.47 -7.69 3.93
N MET A 3 -1.99 -7.13 2.83
CA MET A 3 -1.04 -6.01 2.84
C MET A 3 -1.82 -4.70 3.04
N ASP A 4 -2.33 -4.43 4.23
CA ASP A 4 -3.07 -3.19 4.50
C ASP A 4 -2.15 -1.98 4.70
N VAL A 5 -2.63 -0.81 4.25
CA VAL A 5 -1.88 0.46 4.31
C VAL A 5 -2.22 1.17 5.61
N LEU A 6 -1.25 1.22 6.51
CA LEU A 6 -1.34 1.87 7.82
C LEU A 6 -0.56 3.20 7.79
N ILE A 7 -1.08 4.20 8.49
CA ILE A 7 -0.40 5.48 8.71
C ILE A 7 -0.23 5.62 10.21
N GLU A 8 1.01 5.76 10.67
CA GLU A 8 1.35 5.87 12.09
C GLU A 8 2.17 7.15 12.31
N PRO A 9 1.86 7.97 13.31
CA PRO A 9 2.74 9.04 13.75
C PRO A 9 3.96 8.43 14.44
N VAL A 10 5.16 8.88 14.08
CA VAL A 10 6.42 8.41 14.65
C VAL A 10 7.29 9.60 15.00
N GLU A 11 8.04 9.52 16.10
CA GLU A 11 9.09 10.49 16.39
C GLU A 11 10.42 9.97 15.87
N HIS A 12 11.10 10.79 15.06
CA HIS A 12 12.43 10.48 14.55
C HIS A 12 13.37 11.64 14.84
N SER A 13 14.44 11.38 15.60
CA SER A 13 15.41 12.41 16.01
C SER A 13 14.77 13.64 16.69
N GLY A 14 13.69 13.43 17.46
CA GLY A 14 12.98 14.51 18.16
C GLY A 14 12.09 15.38 17.26
N ARG A 15 11.80 14.93 16.04
CA ARG A 15 10.84 15.58 15.12
C ARG A 15 9.64 14.68 14.89
N PRO A 16 8.41 15.22 14.90
CA PRO A 16 7.22 14.47 14.53
C PRO A 16 7.28 14.16 13.03
N GLN A 17 7.19 12.87 12.70
CA GLN A 17 7.14 12.34 11.35
C GLN A 17 5.96 11.38 11.21
N TRP A 18 5.67 11.03 9.96
CA TRP A 18 4.54 10.18 9.59
C TRP A 18 5.04 8.99 8.80
N GLN A 19 4.80 7.78 9.30
CA GLN A 19 5.19 6.55 8.64
C GLN A 19 4.00 5.89 7.95
N VAL A 20 4.14 5.61 6.66
CA VAL A 20 3.20 4.79 5.89
C VAL A 20 3.76 3.38 5.78
N ARG A 21 3.02 2.38 6.27
CA ARG A 21 3.42 0.97 6.27
C ARG A 21 2.53 0.13 5.36
N LEU A 22 3.17 -0.82 4.67
CA LEU A 22 2.56 -1.87 3.89
C LEU A 22 3.24 -3.20 4.26
N GLY A 23 2.66 -3.89 5.24
CA GLY A 23 3.26 -5.10 5.81
C GLY A 23 4.63 -4.84 6.42
N VAL A 24 5.67 -5.47 5.85
CA VAL A 24 7.08 -5.33 6.31
C VAL A 24 7.78 -4.07 5.78
N ARG A 25 7.20 -3.40 4.79
CA ARG A 25 7.80 -2.20 4.18
C ARG A 25 7.17 -0.95 4.79
N GLY A 26 7.99 0.04 5.10
CA GLY A 26 7.56 1.34 5.61
C GLY A 26 8.34 2.48 4.97
N ILE A 27 7.67 3.60 4.75
CA ILE A 27 8.27 4.85 4.27
C ILE A 27 7.85 5.96 5.23
N THR A 28 8.81 6.77 5.67
CA THR A 28 8.60 7.93 6.54
C THR A 28 8.53 9.22 5.74
N PHE A 29 7.71 10.15 6.21
CA PHE A 29 7.49 11.48 5.65
C PHE A 29 7.56 12.50 6.78
N ASP A 30 8.14 13.67 6.52
CA ASP A 30 8.11 14.80 7.45
C ASP A 30 6.72 15.46 7.51
N GLU A 31 6.00 15.47 6.39
CA GLU A 31 4.67 16.09 6.28
C GLU A 31 3.54 15.06 6.33
N GLU A 32 2.54 15.31 7.16
CA GLU A 32 1.33 14.48 7.28
C GLU A 32 0.57 14.38 5.96
N LEU A 33 0.43 15.51 5.25
CA LEU A 33 -0.29 15.57 4.00
C LEU A 33 0.37 14.68 2.93
N ALA A 34 1.70 14.69 2.86
CA ALA A 34 2.47 13.84 1.96
C ALA A 34 2.26 12.35 2.28
N ALA A 35 2.33 11.98 3.56
CA ALA A 35 2.05 10.60 4.00
C ALA A 35 0.62 10.16 3.62
N ARG A 36 -0.38 11.03 3.85
CA ARG A 36 -1.78 10.75 3.52
C ARG A 36 -2.01 10.60 2.02
N GLN A 37 -1.44 11.49 1.21
CA GLN A 37 -1.52 11.42 -0.25
C GLN A 37 -0.87 10.15 -0.78
N PHE A 38 0.33 9.81 -0.29
CA PHE A 38 1.03 8.59 -0.66
C PHE A 38 0.21 7.34 -0.29
N ALA A 39 -0.36 7.31 0.92
CA ALA A 39 -1.22 6.21 1.35
C ALA A 39 -2.47 6.05 0.46
N ALA A 40 -3.10 7.14 0.05
CA ALA A 40 -4.24 7.11 -0.86
C ALA A 40 -3.85 6.55 -2.24
N GLN A 41 -2.75 7.02 -2.82
CA GLN A 41 -2.21 6.51 -4.09
C GLN A 41 -1.85 5.03 -3.99
N LEU A 42 -1.23 4.61 -2.89
CA LEU A 42 -0.83 3.22 -2.65
C LEU A 42 -2.04 2.30 -2.55
N ARG A 43 -3.11 2.73 -1.86
CA ARG A 43 -4.38 1.99 -1.81
C ARG A 43 -4.99 1.82 -3.20
N GLN A 44 -5.04 2.89 -3.99
CA GLN A 44 -5.56 2.83 -5.36
C GLN A 44 -4.74 1.88 -6.24
N ARG A 45 -3.41 1.95 -6.15
CA ARG A 45 -2.51 1.05 -6.89
C ARG A 45 -2.71 -0.41 -6.48
N LYS A 46 -2.88 -0.67 -5.19
CA LYS A 46 -3.14 -2.02 -4.66
C LYS A 46 -4.47 -2.58 -5.18
N LEU A 47 -5.54 -1.78 -5.16
CA LEU A 47 -6.84 -2.19 -5.70
C LEU A 47 -6.73 -2.55 -7.19
N TRP A 48 -6.01 -1.75 -7.97
CA TRP A 48 -5.77 -2.04 -9.39
C TRP A 48 -4.99 -3.34 -9.60
N LEU A 49 -3.95 -3.60 -8.80
CA LEU A 49 -3.20 -4.87 -8.87
C LEU A 49 -4.04 -6.08 -8.46
N GLN A 50 -4.92 -5.93 -7.47
CA GLN A 50 -5.84 -6.98 -7.04
C GLN A 50 -6.87 -7.33 -8.11
N GLU A 51 -7.43 -6.31 -8.77
CA GLU A 51 -8.37 -6.52 -9.89
C GLU A 51 -7.69 -7.24 -11.07
N ARG A 52 -6.45 -6.85 -11.39
CA ARG A 52 -5.66 -7.56 -12.41
C ARG A 52 -5.36 -9.00 -12.03
N ALA A 53 -4.92 -9.25 -10.81
CA ALA A 53 -4.65 -10.62 -10.34
C ALA A 53 -5.91 -11.50 -10.33
N ARG A 54 -7.10 -10.91 -10.16
CA ARG A 54 -8.38 -11.60 -10.27
C ARG A 54 -8.81 -11.86 -11.72
N THR A 55 -8.38 -11.02 -12.65
CA THR A 55 -8.72 -11.11 -14.08
C THR A 55 -7.76 -12.04 -14.83
N GLU A 56 -6.53 -12.18 -14.34
CA GLU A 56 -5.48 -13.08 -14.86
C GLU A 56 -5.58 -14.51 -14.28
N GLU A 57 -6.76 -14.98 -13.89
CA GLU A 57 -6.99 -16.44 -13.77
C GLU A 57 -6.96 -17.02 -15.18
N PRO A 58 -5.94 -17.82 -15.55
CA PRO A 58 -5.93 -18.51 -16.83
C PRO A 58 -7.08 -19.50 -16.77
N SER A 59 -8.11 -19.26 -17.57
CA SER A 59 -9.05 -20.31 -17.97
C SER A 59 -8.29 -21.31 -18.86
N GLU A 60 -7.31 -22.01 -18.31
CA GLU A 60 -6.72 -23.21 -18.89
C GLU A 60 -7.47 -24.42 -18.34
N LEU A 61 -8.46 -24.87 -19.13
CA LEU A 61 -9.06 -26.22 -19.27
C LEU A 61 -10.51 -25.98 -19.78
N GLN A 62 -10.91 -26.34 -21.00
CA GLN A 62 -10.54 -27.50 -21.80
C GLN A 62 -10.68 -27.23 -23.32
N PRO A 63 -9.83 -27.88 -24.14
CA PRO A 63 -10.22 -28.33 -25.47
C PRO A 63 -10.98 -29.66 -25.36
N HIS A 64 -12.20 -29.76 -25.87
CA HIS A 64 -12.72 -30.97 -26.52
C HIS A 64 -14.01 -30.69 -27.30
#